data_AF-A0AAV0YVQ2-F1
#
_entry.id   AF-A0AAV0YVQ2-F1
#
_cell.length_a   1.000
_cell.length_b   1.000
_cell.length_c   1.000
_cell.angle_alpha   90.00
_cell.angle_beta   90.00
_cell.angle_gamma   90.00
#
_symmetry.space_group_name_H-M   'P 1'
#
loop_
_entity.id
_entity.type
_entity.pdbx_description
1 polymer ?
#
loop_
_entity_poly.entity_id
_entity_poly.type
_entity_poly.pdbx_seq_one_letter_code
_entity_poly.pdbx_strand_id
1 'polypeptide(L)'
;MELAKHFIRTNIEPEWMVLCLLPVLPPELRSIIQIDDDKLMSSDINELYRRVIYRNNTLIDLLTTSRSTPEELVMCQEKLVQEVVDTLLDNGIRGQPMRDGNNKVYKSFFDIIEGKEGRFRETLLEKRIDYLRRSVIVIGLSLSLHRYGLLREIAIELFRTFLIRNLIQSLL
;
A
#
# COMPACT_ATOMS: atom_id res chain seq x y z
N MET A 1 -13.96 30.98 -9.31
CA MET A 1 -14.33 31.35 -7.92
C MET A 1 -14.80 30.19 -7.06
N GLU A 2 -15.17 29.03 -7.63
CA GLU A 2 -15.77 27.93 -6.86
C GLU A 2 -14.82 27.30 -5.83
N LEU A 3 -13.54 27.12 -6.18
CA LEU A 3 -12.51 26.62 -5.25
C LEU A 3 -12.31 27.55 -4.04
N ALA A 4 -12.22 28.86 -4.28
CA ALA A 4 -12.10 29.86 -3.21
C ALA A 4 -13.33 29.85 -2.28
N LYS A 5 -14.54 29.69 -2.84
CA LYS A 5 -15.76 29.53 -2.04
C LYS A 5 -15.73 28.26 -1.19
N HIS A 6 -15.14 27.17 -1.68
CA HIS A 6 -14.99 25.94 -0.90
C HIS A 6 -14.03 26.12 0.27
N PHE A 7 -12.85 26.70 0.05
CA PHE A 7 -11.90 26.99 1.15
C PHE A 7 -12.53 27.81 2.27
N ILE A 8 -13.29 28.86 1.91
CA ILE A 8 -14.01 29.71 2.88
C ILE A 8 -15.07 28.90 3.65
N ARG A 9 -15.79 28.01 2.97
CA ARG A 9 -16.85 27.18 3.60
C ARG A 9 -16.31 26.09 4.51
N THR A 10 -15.18 25.47 4.14
CA THR A 10 -14.59 24.36 4.89
C THR A 10 -13.56 24.79 5.92
N ASN A 11 -13.24 26.09 6.00
CA ASN A 11 -12.17 26.63 6.84
C ASN A 11 -10.83 25.92 6.63
N ILE A 12 -10.53 25.58 5.36
CA ILE A 12 -9.25 24.98 4.98
C ILE A 12 -8.34 26.10 4.47
N GLU A 13 -7.14 26.18 5.02
CA GLU A 13 -6.15 27.16 4.62
C GLU A 13 -5.37 26.65 3.39
N PRO A 14 -5.26 27.45 2.32
CA PRO A 14 -4.54 27.03 1.10
C PRO A 14 -3.08 26.67 1.33
N GLU A 15 -2.45 27.24 2.37
CA GLU A 15 -1.06 26.94 2.74
C GLU A 15 -0.84 25.47 3.11
N TRP A 16 -1.88 24.74 3.53
CA TRP A 16 -1.77 23.30 3.83
C TRP A 16 -1.52 22.45 2.58
N MET A 17 -1.68 23.00 1.38
CA MET A 17 -1.28 22.34 0.13
C MET A 17 0.24 22.33 -0.06
N VAL A 18 0.99 23.16 0.68
CA VAL A 18 2.45 23.21 0.67
C VAL A 18 2.97 22.40 1.86
N LEU A 19 3.60 21.26 1.58
CA LEU A 19 4.07 20.35 2.62
C LEU A 19 5.42 20.80 3.18
N CYS A 20 5.45 21.28 4.43
CA CYS A 20 6.70 21.51 5.17
C CYS A 20 7.20 20.24 5.88
N LEU A 21 6.30 19.33 6.23
CA LEU A 21 6.60 18.07 6.90
C LEU A 21 5.94 16.94 6.12
N LEU A 22 6.75 15.97 5.67
CA LEU A 22 6.26 14.80 4.97
C LEU A 22 6.03 13.64 5.96
N PRO A 23 4.79 13.18 6.16
CA PRO A 23 4.52 12.05 7.03
C PRO A 23 5.10 10.74 6.46
N VAL A 24 5.64 9.90 7.35
CA VAL A 24 6.17 8.58 7.00
C VAL A 24 5.20 7.50 7.48
N LEU A 25 4.87 6.56 6.60
CA LEU A 25 4.01 5.44 6.94
C LEU A 25 4.61 4.58 8.08
N PRO A 26 3.75 4.02 8.95
CA PRO A 26 4.20 3.09 9.98
C PRO A 26 4.78 1.81 9.33
N PRO A 27 5.78 1.15 9.94
CA PRO A 27 6.52 0.03 9.35
C PRO A 27 5.65 -1.12 8.83
N GLU A 28 4.50 -1.36 9.48
CA GLU A 28 3.55 -2.43 9.14
C GLU A 28 2.94 -2.24 7.74
N LEU A 29 2.83 -0.99 7.27
CA LEU A 29 2.33 -0.66 5.93
C LEU A 29 3.43 -0.63 4.87
N ARG A 30 4.71 -0.70 5.29
CA ARG A 30 5.90 -0.62 4.43
C ARG A 30 6.91 -1.73 4.78
N SER A 31 6.41 -2.96 4.87
CA SER A 31 7.18 -4.12 5.34
C SER A 31 8.46 -4.37 4.56
N ILE A 32 9.47 -4.85 5.29
CA ILE A 32 10.71 -5.43 4.74
C ILE A 32 10.72 -6.89 5.20
N ILE A 33 10.82 -7.81 4.24
CA ILE A 33 10.76 -9.26 4.49
C ILE A 33 12.06 -9.87 4.01
N GLN A 34 12.74 -10.59 4.90
CA GLN A 34 13.86 -11.44 4.55
C GLN A 34 13.31 -12.74 3.97
N ILE A 35 13.68 -13.07 2.73
CA ILE A 35 13.25 -14.32 2.06
C ILE A 35 14.27 -15.42 2.36
N ASP A 36 15.54 -15.14 2.04
CA ASP A 36 16.69 -16.02 2.28
C ASP A 36 17.78 -15.21 3.00
N ASP A 37 18.81 -15.88 3.55
CA ASP A 37 19.85 -15.25 4.39
C ASP A 37 20.46 -13.97 3.77
N ASP A 38 20.56 -13.89 2.43
CA ASP A 38 21.12 -12.74 1.72
C ASP A 38 20.08 -11.87 0.96
N LYS A 39 18.80 -12.25 0.91
CA LYS A 39 17.80 -11.57 0.07
C LYS A 39 16.71 -10.88 0.89
N LEU A 40 16.79 -9.56 0.94
CA LEU A 40 15.73 -8.69 1.47
C LEU A 40 14.78 -8.26 0.35
N MET A 41 13.49 -8.42 0.59
CA MET A 41 12.44 -7.80 -0.20
C MET A 41 11.87 -6.61 0.57
N SER A 42 11.89 -5.44 -0.05
CA SER A 42 11.36 -4.21 0.52
C SER A 42 10.21 -3.70 -0.34
N SER A 43 9.21 -3.09 0.31
CA SER A 43 8.14 -2.38 -0.41
C SER A 43 8.68 -1.23 -1.27
N ASP A 44 8.06 -0.99 -2.44
CA ASP A 44 8.46 0.07 -3.37
C ASP A 44 8.47 1.47 -2.70
N ILE A 45 7.56 1.70 -1.73
CA ILE A 45 7.47 2.97 -0.99
C ILE A 45 8.71 3.26 -0.15
N ASN A 46 9.38 2.24 0.41
CA ASN A 46 10.62 2.43 1.18
C ASN A 46 11.74 3.01 0.31
N GLU A 47 11.80 2.57 -0.95
CA GLU A 47 12.78 3.07 -1.91
C GLU A 47 12.49 4.53 -2.31
N LEU A 48 11.21 4.88 -2.48
CA LEU A 48 10.80 6.26 -2.73
C LEU A 48 11.10 7.17 -1.52
N TYR A 49 10.83 6.73 -0.29
CA TYR A 49 11.21 7.46 0.93
C TYR A 49 12.73 7.67 1.04
N ARG A 50 13.51 6.62 0.75
CA ARG A 50 14.97 6.70 0.78
C ARG A 50 15.49 7.79 -0.15
N ARG A 51 14.89 7.93 -1.34
CA ARG A 51 15.25 8.99 -2.29
C ARG A 51 14.89 10.38 -1.78
N VAL A 52 13.71 10.56 -1.19
CA VAL A 52 13.30 11.84 -0.57
C VAL A 52 14.29 12.24 0.52
N ILE A 53 14.58 11.33 1.45
CA ILE A 53 15.52 11.59 2.55
C ILE A 53 16.91 11.93 2.01
N TYR A 54 17.40 11.18 1.02
CA TYR A 54 18.71 11.41 0.41
C TYR A 54 18.80 12.79 -0.24
N ARG A 55 17.79 13.19 -1.04
CA ARG A 55 17.78 14.51 -1.69
C ARG A 55 17.64 15.64 -0.68
N ASN A 56 16.80 15.47 0.34
CA ASN A 56 16.64 16.46 1.41
C ASN A 56 17.94 16.66 2.19
N ASN A 57 18.63 15.59 2.57
CA ASN A 57 19.92 15.68 3.26
C ASN A 57 21.00 16.32 2.36
N THR A 58 21.00 15.98 1.06
CA THR A 58 21.91 16.61 0.09
C THR A 58 21.69 18.13 0.02
N LEU A 59 20.44 18.59 0.02
CA LEU A 59 20.10 20.02 0.05
C LEU A 59 20.54 20.68 1.37
N ILE A 60 20.32 20.03 2.52
CA ILE A 60 20.76 20.54 3.83
C ILE A 60 22.29 20.67 3.89
N ASP A 61 23.02 19.66 3.43
CA ASP A 61 24.49 19.66 3.40
C ASP A 61 25.02 20.78 2.49
N LEU A 62 24.35 21.03 1.37
CA LEU A 62 24.66 22.12 0.44
C LEU A 62 24.46 23.51 1.08
N LEU A 63 23.37 23.69 1.83
CA LEU A 63 23.07 24.95 2.50
C LEU A 63 24.02 25.23 3.68
N THR A 64 24.46 24.17 4.38
CA THR A 64 25.33 24.29 5.55
C THR A 64 26.81 24.45 5.18
N THR A 65 27.26 23.80 4.11
CA THR A 65 28.69 23.77 3.74
C THR A 65 29.12 25.00 2.95
N SER A 66 28.24 25.58 2.13
CA SER A 66 28.64 26.61 1.16
C SER A 66 28.00 27.97 1.45
N ARG A 67 28.80 28.85 2.08
CA ARG A 67 28.46 30.27 2.35
C ARG A 67 28.35 31.12 1.07
N SER A 68 28.71 30.57 -0.09
CA SER A 68 28.73 31.22 -1.40
C SER A 68 28.12 30.36 -2.50
N THR A 69 27.18 29.48 -2.17
CA THR A 69 26.49 28.68 -3.20
C THR A 69 25.70 29.60 -4.12
N PRO A 70 25.81 29.46 -5.46
CA PRO A 70 24.93 30.15 -6.38
C PRO A 70 23.47 29.76 -6.12
N GLU A 71 22.58 30.76 -6.12
CA GLU A 71 21.14 30.58 -5.91
C GLU A 71 20.53 29.63 -6.95
N GLU A 72 21.02 29.67 -8.19
CA GLU A 72 20.62 28.77 -9.27
C GLU A 72 20.82 27.30 -8.92
N LEU A 73 21.90 26.98 -8.21
CA LEU A 73 22.21 25.61 -7.82
C LEU A 73 21.29 25.15 -6.69
N VAL A 74 20.96 26.04 -5.75
CA VAL A 74 19.97 25.77 -4.69
C VAL A 74 18.61 25.48 -5.32
N MET A 75 18.13 26.32 -6.24
CA MET A 75 16.87 26.08 -6.95
C MET A 75 16.86 24.75 -7.72
N CYS A 76 17.99 24.35 -8.31
CA CYS A 76 18.09 23.04 -8.96
C CYS A 76 17.94 21.89 -7.95
N GLN A 77 18.54 21.99 -6.76
CA GLN A 77 18.39 20.96 -5.71
C GLN A 77 16.97 20.94 -5.13
N GLU A 78 16.36 22.10 -4.91
CA GLU A 78 14.95 22.21 -4.48
C GLU A 78 14.01 21.56 -5.50
N LYS A 79 14.24 21.78 -6.80
CA LYS A 79 13.48 21.11 -7.86
C LYS A 79 13.63 19.59 -7.80
N LEU A 80 14.83 19.08 -7.55
CA LEU A 80 15.07 17.64 -7.41
C LEU A 80 14.35 17.07 -6.17
N VAL A 81 14.31 17.81 -5.05
CA VAL A 81 13.53 17.43 -3.86
C VAL A 81 12.04 17.39 -4.21
N GLN A 82 11.52 18.39 -4.92
CA GLN A 82 10.12 18.40 -5.35
C GLN A 82 9.80 17.21 -6.26
N GLU A 83 10.68 16.88 -7.21
CA GLU A 83 10.48 15.75 -8.13
C GLU A 83 10.42 14.40 -7.40
N VAL A 84 11.25 14.18 -6.37
CA VAL A 84 11.20 12.93 -5.60
C VAL A 84 9.97 12.87 -4.68
N VAL A 85 9.49 14.02 -4.17
CA VAL A 85 8.23 14.08 -3.41
C VAL A 85 7.03 13.83 -4.32
N ASP A 86 7.00 14.42 -5.51
CA ASP A 86 5.95 14.19 -6.50
C ASP A 86 5.90 12.71 -6.88
N THR A 87 7.07 12.09 -7.13
CA THR A 87 7.16 10.65 -7.43
C THR A 87 6.68 9.76 -6.27
N LEU A 88 6.96 10.15 -5.03
CA LEU A 88 6.49 9.42 -3.85
C LEU A 88 4.96 9.42 -3.77
N LEU A 89 4.33 10.58 -4.03
CA LEU A 89 2.88 10.75 -3.97
C LEU A 89 2.18 10.11 -5.17
N ASP A 90 2.63 10.42 -6.38
CA ASP A 90 2.07 9.96 -7.65
C ASP A 90 3.19 9.76 -8.70
N ASN A 91 3.62 8.50 -8.85
CA ASN A 91 4.69 8.13 -9.78
C ASN A 91 4.18 8.07 -11.22
N GLY A 92 4.09 9.23 -11.85
CA GLY A 92 3.66 9.36 -13.25
C GLY A 92 3.15 10.76 -13.59
N ILE A 93 2.86 11.59 -12.58
CA ILE A 93 2.27 12.91 -12.77
C ILE A 93 3.09 13.85 -13.66
N ARG A 94 4.42 13.71 -13.68
CA ARG A 94 5.35 14.51 -14.50
C ARG A 94 5.82 13.84 -15.80
N GLY A 95 5.17 12.75 -16.21
CA GLY A 95 5.50 12.04 -17.46
C GLY A 95 6.16 10.69 -17.20
N GLN A 96 7.48 10.56 -17.41
CA GLN A 96 8.15 9.26 -17.34
C GLN A 96 8.24 8.78 -15.87
N PRO A 97 7.60 7.65 -15.52
CA PRO A 97 7.61 7.16 -14.15
C PRO A 97 8.98 6.60 -13.78
N MET A 98 9.34 6.74 -12.51
CA MET A 98 10.55 6.14 -11.98
C MET A 98 10.44 4.61 -11.95
N ARG A 99 11.52 3.96 -12.35
CA ARG A 99 11.62 2.50 -12.46
C ARG A 99 12.81 1.96 -11.67
N ASP A 100 12.71 0.71 -11.25
CA ASP A 100 13.80 -0.03 -10.66
C ASP A 100 14.83 -0.50 -11.71
N GLY A 101 15.90 -1.16 -11.25
CA GLY A 101 16.92 -1.74 -12.13
C GLY A 101 16.40 -2.83 -13.07
N ASN A 102 15.23 -3.40 -12.78
CA ASN A 102 14.56 -4.41 -13.60
C ASN A 102 13.46 -3.80 -14.49
N ASN A 103 13.48 -2.47 -14.66
CA ASN A 103 12.52 -1.71 -15.47
C ASN A 103 11.06 -1.80 -14.97
N LYS A 104 10.83 -2.26 -13.73
CA LYS A 104 9.54 -2.24 -13.06
C LYS A 104 9.28 -0.83 -12.49
N VAL A 105 8.09 -0.30 -12.74
CA VAL A 105 7.66 0.99 -12.19
C VAL A 105 7.43 0.85 -10.68
N TYR A 106 7.98 1.79 -9.89
CA TYR A 106 7.71 1.83 -8.46
C TYR A 106 6.25 2.19 -8.18
N LYS A 107 5.58 1.45 -7.30
CA LYS A 107 4.24 1.83 -6.83
C LYS A 107 4.33 3.01 -5.85
N SER A 108 3.67 4.11 -6.18
CA SER A 108 3.54 5.33 -5.36
C SER A 108 2.43 5.20 -4.31
N PHE A 109 2.25 6.22 -3.48
CA PHE A 109 1.12 6.28 -2.54
C PHE A 109 -0.23 6.19 -3.23
N PHE A 110 -0.38 6.92 -4.33
CA PHE A 110 -1.63 6.92 -5.09
C PHE A 110 -1.92 5.52 -5.65
N ASP A 111 -0.92 4.83 -6.19
CA ASP A 111 -1.05 3.44 -6.69
C ASP A 111 -1.42 2.43 -5.60
N ILE A 112 -1.07 2.70 -4.34
CA ILE A 112 -1.44 1.84 -3.21
C ILE A 112 -2.92 2.01 -2.86
N ILE A 113 -3.49 3.19 -3.09
CA ILE A 113 -4.88 3.51 -2.73
C ILE A 113 -5.82 3.19 -3.90
N GLU A 114 -5.47 3.64 -5.10
CA GLU A 114 -6.28 3.52 -6.30
C GLU A 114 -6.05 2.19 -7.03
N GLY A 115 -6.94 1.87 -7.97
CA GLY A 115 -6.80 0.72 -8.85
C GLY A 115 -7.44 -0.57 -8.33
N LYS A 116 -7.38 -1.60 -9.16
CA LYS A 116 -7.97 -2.93 -8.86
C LYS A 116 -7.25 -3.62 -7.70
N GLU A 117 -5.92 -3.49 -7.67
CA GLU A 117 -5.06 -3.97 -6.59
C GLU A 117 -4.91 -2.95 -5.45
N GLY A 118 -5.64 -1.83 -5.51
CA GLY A 118 -5.60 -0.79 -4.49
C GLY A 118 -6.24 -1.25 -3.18
N ARG A 119 -5.77 -0.67 -2.07
CA ARG A 119 -6.28 -0.94 -0.71
C ARG A 119 -7.80 -0.81 -0.61
N PHE A 120 -8.39 0.14 -1.33
CA PHE A 120 -9.84 0.34 -1.28
C PHE A 120 -10.61 -0.88 -1.79
N ARG A 121 -10.17 -1.49 -2.90
CA ARG A 121 -10.86 -2.66 -3.48
C ARG A 121 -10.50 -3.94 -2.74
N GLU A 122 -9.22 -4.22 -2.56
CA GLU A 122 -8.77 -5.48 -1.95
C GLU A 122 -9.08 -5.57 -0.46
N THR A 123 -8.98 -4.46 0.29
CA THR A 123 -9.15 -4.52 1.75
C THR A 123 -10.57 -4.20 2.18
N LEU A 124 -11.29 -3.30 1.49
CA LEU A 124 -12.62 -2.87 1.93
C LEU A 124 -13.77 -3.61 1.23
N LEU A 125 -13.64 -3.94 -0.07
CA LEU A 125 -14.72 -4.58 -0.83
C LEU A 125 -14.58 -6.10 -0.92
N GLU A 126 -13.35 -6.62 -1.12
CA GLU A 126 -13.09 -8.05 -1.31
C GLU A 126 -12.25 -8.64 -0.18
N LYS A 127 -12.85 -8.82 1.01
CA LYS A 127 -12.16 -9.45 2.13
C LYS A 127 -12.09 -10.96 1.99
N ARG A 128 -10.95 -11.53 2.38
CA ARG A 128 -10.85 -12.96 2.66
C ARG A 128 -11.58 -13.24 3.97
N ILE A 129 -12.42 -14.26 3.95
CA ILE A 129 -13.27 -14.64 5.08
C ILE A 129 -12.89 -16.07 5.46
N ASP A 130 -12.78 -16.31 6.77
CA ASP A 130 -12.60 -17.65 7.32
C ASP A 130 -13.83 -18.53 7.10
N TYR A 131 -13.70 -19.84 7.30
CA TYR A 131 -14.79 -20.82 7.13
C TYR A 131 -15.38 -20.85 5.70
N LEU A 132 -14.54 -20.60 4.69
CA LEU A 132 -14.89 -20.77 3.29
C LEU A 132 -14.00 -21.81 2.62
N ARG A 133 -14.60 -22.63 1.76
CA ARG A 133 -13.88 -23.56 0.88
C ARG A 133 -14.49 -23.54 -0.51
N ARG A 134 -13.65 -23.84 -1.50
CA ARG A 134 -14.04 -23.99 -2.90
C ARG A 134 -13.77 -25.43 -3.33
N SER A 135 -14.68 -26.00 -4.11
CA SER A 135 -14.52 -27.32 -4.72
C SER A 135 -15.18 -27.34 -6.09
N VAL A 136 -14.83 -28.34 -6.89
CA VAL A 136 -15.51 -28.60 -8.16
C VAL A 136 -16.93 -29.11 -7.86
N ILE A 137 -17.90 -28.64 -8.64
CA ILE A 137 -19.30 -29.05 -8.52
C ILE A 137 -19.55 -30.21 -9.49
N VAL A 138 -20.19 -31.27 -9.00
CA VAL A 138 -20.57 -32.46 -9.77
C VAL A 138 -22.08 -32.69 -9.63
N ILE A 139 -22.72 -33.18 -10.69
CA ILE A 139 -24.18 -33.39 -10.74
C ILE A 139 -24.57 -34.52 -9.77
N GLY A 140 -25.46 -34.22 -8.81
CA GLY A 140 -26.05 -35.18 -7.88
C GLY A 140 -27.52 -35.46 -8.18
N LEU A 141 -27.80 -36.39 -9.10
CA LEU A 141 -29.16 -36.70 -9.57
C LEU A 141 -30.12 -37.22 -8.50
N SER A 142 -29.60 -37.75 -7.38
CA SER A 142 -30.38 -38.32 -6.28
C SER A 142 -30.71 -37.33 -5.16
N LEU A 143 -30.25 -36.08 -5.25
CA LEU A 143 -30.43 -35.07 -4.21
C LEU A 143 -31.71 -34.26 -4.43
N SER A 144 -32.45 -34.02 -3.35
CA SER A 144 -33.58 -33.08 -3.36
C SER A 144 -33.09 -31.63 -3.50
N LEU A 145 -33.96 -30.71 -3.94
CA LEU A 145 -33.63 -29.29 -4.19
C LEU A 145 -32.94 -28.56 -3.01
N HIS A 146 -33.27 -28.93 -1.77
CA HIS A 146 -32.70 -28.30 -0.56
C HIS A 146 -31.41 -28.98 -0.06
N ARG A 147 -30.95 -30.05 -0.73
CA ARG A 147 -29.78 -30.84 -0.32
C ARG A 147 -28.61 -30.58 -1.26
N TYR A 148 -27.41 -30.68 -0.71
CA TYR A 148 -26.17 -30.70 -1.46
C TYR A 148 -25.23 -31.75 -0.88
N GLY A 149 -24.35 -32.29 -1.74
CA GLY A 149 -23.26 -33.15 -1.30
C GLY A 149 -22.08 -32.28 -0.85
N LEU A 150 -21.56 -32.54 0.35
CA LEU A 150 -20.34 -31.92 0.84
C LEU A 150 -19.26 -32.99 1.04
N LEU A 151 -18.07 -32.76 0.49
CA LEU A 151 -16.94 -33.65 0.73
C LEU A 151 -16.61 -33.68 2.22
N ARG A 152 -16.41 -34.88 2.77
CA ARG A 152 -16.15 -35.09 4.19
C ARG A 152 -14.98 -34.25 4.69
N GLU A 153 -13.90 -34.16 3.93
CA GLU A 153 -12.71 -33.37 4.28
C GLU A 153 -13.03 -31.88 4.42
N ILE A 154 -13.82 -31.34 3.48
CA ILE A 154 -14.28 -29.95 3.52
C ILE A 154 -15.19 -29.73 4.72
N ALA A 155 -16.12 -30.65 4.97
CA ALA A 155 -17.03 -30.58 6.11
C ALA A 155 -16.26 -30.56 7.44
N ILE A 156 -15.26 -31.43 7.61
CA ILE A 156 -14.44 -31.49 8.82
C ILE A 156 -13.74 -30.15 9.07
N GLU A 157 -13.17 -29.53 8.05
CA GLU A 157 -12.45 -28.26 8.21
C GLU A 157 -13.40 -27.09 8.49
N LEU A 158 -14.53 -27.00 7.77
CA LEU A 158 -15.53 -25.95 7.97
C LEU A 158 -16.18 -26.02 9.35
N PHE A 159 -16.44 -27.22 9.87
CA PHE A 159 -17.11 -27.43 11.15
C PHE A 159 -16.17 -27.79 12.30
N ARG A 160 -14.85 -27.63 12.12
CA ARG A 160 -13.81 -28.07 13.07
C ARG A 160 -14.08 -27.59 14.49
N THR A 161 -14.43 -26.31 14.67
CA THR A 161 -14.72 -25.72 15.99
C THR A 161 -15.91 -26.42 16.67
N PHE A 162 -16.98 -26.74 15.92
CA PHE A 162 -18.15 -27.44 16.46
C PHE A 162 -17.86 -28.91 16.77
N LEU A 163 -17.08 -29.58 15.92
CA LEU A 163 -16.68 -30.97 16.13
C LEU A 163 -15.84 -31.11 17.41
N ILE A 164 -14.84 -30.23 17.59
CA ILE A 164 -14.00 -30.24 18.80
C ILE A 164 -14.86 -30.00 20.05
N ARG A 165 -15.78 -29.02 20.02
CA ARG A 165 -16.67 -28.74 21.14
C ARG A 165 -17.52 -29.96 21.52
N ASN A 166 -18.11 -30.64 20.54
CA ASN A 166 -18.94 -31.82 20.80
C ASN A 166 -18.12 -33.00 21.34
N LEU A 167 -16.91 -33.20 20.82
CA LEU A 167 -16.01 -34.25 21.30
C LEU A 167 -15.63 -34.03 22.77
N ILE A 168 -15.27 -32.80 23.15
CA ILE A 168 -14.96 -32.46 24.55
C ILE A 168 -16.18 -32.70 25.44
N GLN A 169 -17.37 -32.26 25.02
CA GLN A 169 -18.60 -32.44 25.81
C GLN A 169 -19.00 -33.92 25.95
N SER A 170 -18.64 -34.78 24.99
CA SER A 170 -18.91 -36.23 25.09
C SER A 170 -17.88 -36.98 25.95
N LEU A 171 -16.71 -36.37 26.19
CA LEU A 171 -15.64 -36.94 27.02
C LEU A 171 -15.72 -36.50 28.49
N LEU A 172 -16.51 -35.47 28.78
CA LEU A 172 -16.87 -34.99 30.12
C LEU A 172 -18.21 -35.59 30.55
#